data_AF-Q9LY51-F1
#
_entry.id   AF-Q9LY51-F1
#
_cell.length_a   1.000
_cell.length_b   1.000
_cell.length_c   1.000
_cell.angle_alpha   90.00
_cell.angle_beta   90.00
_cell.angle_gamma   90.00
#
_symmetry.space_group_name_H-M   'P 1'
#
loop_
_entity.id
_entity.type
_entity.pdbx_description
1 polymer ?
#
loop_
_entity_poly.entity_id
_entity_poly.type
_entity_poly.pdbx_seq_one_letter_code
_entity_poly.pdbx_strand_id
1 'polypeptide(L)'
;MSKQTYKVCFCFRRRYRHTVSVAPAEIKTLFDNYSDKGLMTTDLLLRFLIDVQKQDKATKEEAQDIVNASSSLLHRNGLHLDAFFKYLFAVTNSPLSSLEVHQDMDAPLSHYFIYTGHNSYLTGNQLSSDCSELPIIEALKKGVRVIELDIWPNSDEDGIDVLHGRTLTSPVELIKCLRAIREHAFDVSDYPVVVTLEDHLTPKLQAKVAEMVTDIFGEMLFTPPSGECLKEFPSPAFLKKRIMISTKPPKEYKAATDDDLVKKGRDLGDKEVWGREVPSFIRRDRSVDKNDSNGDDDDDDDDDDDDDDGDDKIKKNAPPEYKHLIAIEAGKPKGGITECLKVDPDKVRRLSLSEEQLEKASEKYAKQIVRFTQRNLLRVYPKGTRITSSNYNPLIAWSHGAQMVAFNMQGLGRSLWVMQGMFRGNGGCGYIKKPDLLLKSNAVFDPEATLPVKTTLRVTIYMGEGWYYDFPHTHFDRYSPPDFYTRVGIAGVPADTVMKKTKTLEDNWIPAWDEVFEFPLTVPELALLRIEVHEYDMSEKDDFGGQICLPVWELRQGIRAVPLRNQDGVKCRSVKLLVRLEFV
;
A
#
# COMPACT_ATOMS: atom_id res chain seq x y z
N MET A 1 -0.55 43.14 -9.91
CA MET A 1 -0.02 42.00 -9.14
C MET A 1 -0.14 42.31 -7.65
N SER A 2 -0.73 41.40 -6.88
CA SER A 2 -0.77 41.47 -5.42
C SER A 2 0.67 41.49 -4.86
N LYS A 3 0.92 42.17 -3.73
CA LYS A 3 2.20 42.10 -3.02
C LYS A 3 1.97 41.34 -1.72
N GLN A 4 2.70 40.25 -1.50
CA GLN A 4 2.73 39.59 -0.19
C GLN A 4 3.64 40.40 0.73
N THR A 5 3.21 40.59 1.98
CA THR A 5 3.97 41.35 2.98
C THR A 5 4.23 40.48 4.19
N TYR A 6 5.49 40.19 4.47
CA TYR A 6 5.94 39.42 5.62
C TYR A 6 6.47 40.37 6.69
N LYS A 7 6.12 40.14 7.96
CA LYS A 7 6.61 40.94 9.08
C LYS A 7 7.89 40.32 9.62
N VAL A 8 9.00 41.04 9.51
CA VAL A 8 10.28 40.66 10.08
C VAL A 8 10.53 41.54 11.31
N CYS A 9 10.45 40.95 12.49
CA CYS A 9 10.47 41.68 13.77
C CYS A 9 9.35 42.74 13.87
N PHE A 10 9.35 43.56 14.95
CA PHE A 10 8.28 44.50 15.25
C PHE A 10 8.09 45.64 14.22
N CYS A 11 9.14 45.98 13.45
CA CYS A 11 9.15 47.20 12.63
C CYS A 11 9.44 46.97 11.14
N PHE A 12 9.97 45.81 10.71
CA PHE A 12 10.37 45.61 9.33
C PHE A 12 9.35 44.78 8.56
N ARG A 13 9.12 45.16 7.31
CA ARG A 13 8.21 44.45 6.41
C ARG A 13 8.95 44.13 5.13
N ARG A 14 9.08 42.84 4.81
CA ARG A 14 9.53 42.39 3.50
C ARG A 14 8.33 42.30 2.56
N ARG A 15 8.50 42.73 1.32
CA ARG A 15 7.43 42.70 0.30
C ARG A 15 7.91 41.94 -0.91
N TYR A 16 7.21 40.86 -1.22
CA TYR A 16 7.46 40.03 -2.39
C TYR A 16 6.35 40.25 -3.41
N ARG A 17 6.71 40.23 -4.71
CA ARG A 17 5.70 40.28 -5.76
C ARG A 17 5.02 38.93 -5.83
N HIS A 18 3.69 38.93 -5.89
CA HIS A 18 2.95 37.74 -6.22
C HIS A 18 3.22 37.40 -7.70
N THR A 19 4.01 36.37 -7.93
CA THR A 19 4.25 35.80 -9.25
C THR A 19 2.96 35.12 -9.73
N VAL A 20 2.57 35.40 -10.97
CA VAL A 20 1.54 34.60 -11.65
C VAL A 20 2.27 33.42 -12.26
N SER A 21 1.66 32.23 -12.27
CA SER A 21 2.23 31.07 -12.95
C SER A 21 2.35 31.37 -14.44
N VAL A 22 3.56 31.30 -14.98
CA VAL A 22 3.87 31.53 -16.40
C VAL A 22 4.63 30.32 -16.90
N ALA A 23 4.41 29.94 -18.16
CA ALA A 23 5.12 28.84 -18.80
C ALA A 23 6.65 29.03 -18.70
N PRO A 24 7.39 28.01 -18.21
CA PRO A 24 8.84 27.99 -18.25
C PRO A 24 9.38 28.15 -19.68
N ALA A 25 10.64 28.59 -19.81
CA ALA A 25 11.24 28.86 -21.10
C ALA A 25 11.20 27.64 -22.05
N GLU A 26 11.49 26.44 -21.52
CA GLU A 26 11.42 25.20 -22.30
C GLU A 26 10.01 24.89 -22.81
N ILE A 27 8.97 25.13 -21.99
CA ILE A 27 7.57 24.93 -22.38
C ILE A 27 7.16 25.94 -23.46
N LYS A 28 7.65 27.18 -23.37
CA LYS A 28 7.42 28.19 -24.39
C LYS A 28 8.07 27.80 -25.72
N THR A 29 9.34 27.39 -25.71
CA THR A 29 10.03 26.90 -26.91
C THR A 29 9.33 25.68 -27.50
N LEU A 30 8.85 24.76 -26.66
CA LEU A 30 8.06 23.63 -27.10
C LEU A 30 6.76 24.05 -27.77
N PHE A 31 6.01 24.98 -27.18
CA PHE A 31 4.80 25.53 -27.79
C PHE A 31 5.07 26.18 -29.15
N ASP A 32 6.16 26.96 -29.26
CA ASP A 32 6.55 27.63 -30.51
C ASP A 32 6.84 26.59 -31.63
N ASN A 33 7.39 25.42 -31.29
CA ASN A 33 7.62 24.33 -32.26
C ASN A 33 6.32 23.65 -32.76
N TYR A 34 5.22 23.79 -32.02
CA TYR A 34 3.92 23.20 -32.33
C TYR A 34 2.84 24.28 -32.49
N SER A 35 3.21 25.48 -32.93
CA SER A 35 2.28 26.55 -33.23
C SER A 35 2.67 27.30 -34.50
N ASP A 36 1.69 27.92 -35.16
CA ASP A 36 1.92 28.88 -36.25
C ASP A 36 1.44 30.25 -35.80
N LYS A 37 2.32 31.26 -35.87
CA LYS A 37 2.05 32.65 -35.43
C LYS A 37 1.46 32.73 -34.01
N GLY A 38 1.93 31.86 -33.10
CA GLY A 38 1.50 31.83 -31.71
C GLY A 38 0.14 31.17 -31.46
N LEU A 39 -0.39 30.42 -32.44
CA LEU A 39 -1.60 29.62 -32.31
C LEU A 39 -1.30 28.14 -32.61
N MET A 40 -1.56 27.27 -31.64
CA MET A 40 -1.54 25.82 -31.80
C MET A 40 -2.92 25.37 -32.27
N THR A 41 -3.04 25.05 -33.56
CA THR A 41 -4.29 24.52 -34.13
C THR A 41 -4.56 23.10 -33.63
N THR A 42 -5.78 22.60 -33.83
CA THR A 42 -6.14 21.21 -33.49
C THR A 42 -5.21 20.18 -34.13
N ASP A 43 -4.80 20.38 -35.38
CA ASP A 43 -3.88 19.48 -36.09
C ASP A 43 -2.46 19.52 -35.50
N LEU A 44 -1.98 20.70 -35.07
CA LEU A 44 -0.68 20.83 -34.40
C LEU A 44 -0.71 20.27 -32.97
N LEU A 45 -1.83 20.42 -32.26
CA LEU A 45 -2.04 19.78 -30.97
C LEU A 45 -2.06 18.26 -31.10
N LEU A 46 -2.76 17.71 -32.09
CA LEU A 46 -2.74 16.28 -32.38
C LEU A 46 -1.30 15.78 -32.61
N ARG A 47 -0.52 16.54 -33.38
CA ARG A 47 0.90 16.24 -33.58
C ARG A 47 1.71 16.29 -32.28
N PHE A 48 1.46 17.26 -31.40
CA PHE A 48 2.06 17.32 -30.06
C PHE A 48 1.69 16.09 -29.21
N LEU A 49 0.42 15.66 -29.25
CA LEU A 49 -0.05 14.47 -28.51
C LEU A 49 0.69 13.21 -28.96
N ILE A 50 0.93 13.06 -30.26
CA ILE A 50 1.66 11.92 -30.82
C ILE A 50 3.16 12.06 -30.49
N ASP A 51 3.80 13.15 -30.91
CA ASP A 51 5.26 13.27 -30.91
C ASP A 51 5.84 13.41 -29.50
N VAL A 52 5.18 14.23 -28.65
CA VAL A 52 5.69 14.62 -27.32
C VAL A 52 5.00 13.85 -26.21
N GLN A 53 3.67 13.68 -26.28
CA GLN A 53 2.93 12.93 -25.27
C GLN A 53 2.98 11.41 -25.50
N LYS A 54 3.58 10.96 -26.62
CA LYS A 54 3.67 9.54 -27.02
C LYS A 54 2.31 8.84 -27.02
N GLN A 55 1.29 9.55 -27.50
CA GLN A 55 -0.07 9.05 -27.62
C GLN A 55 -0.32 8.65 -29.07
N ASP A 56 0.24 7.51 -29.50
CA ASP A 56 0.20 7.07 -30.90
C ASP A 56 -1.22 6.87 -31.45
N LYS A 57 -2.20 6.67 -30.57
CA LYS A 57 -3.63 6.51 -30.90
C LYS A 57 -4.47 7.77 -30.70
N ALA A 58 -3.84 8.93 -30.43
CA ALA A 58 -4.56 10.19 -30.27
C ALA A 58 -5.38 10.50 -31.53
N THR A 59 -6.61 10.98 -31.34
CA THR A 59 -7.53 11.32 -32.44
C THR A 59 -7.68 12.82 -32.59
N LYS A 60 -8.15 13.25 -33.78
CA LYS A 60 -8.47 14.65 -34.02
C LYS A 60 -9.62 15.14 -33.14
N GLU A 61 -10.58 14.25 -32.80
CA GLU A 61 -11.64 14.58 -31.84
C GLU A 61 -11.08 14.86 -30.45
N GLU A 62 -10.18 14.01 -29.93
CA GLU A 62 -9.55 14.23 -28.63
C GLU A 62 -8.80 15.56 -28.59
N ALA A 63 -8.01 15.86 -29.62
CA ALA A 63 -7.33 17.15 -29.73
C ALA A 63 -8.34 18.31 -29.77
N GLN A 64 -9.45 18.18 -30.49
CA GLN A 64 -10.47 19.21 -30.56
C GLN A 64 -11.17 19.43 -29.21
N ASP A 65 -11.41 18.37 -28.45
CA ASP A 65 -12.00 18.44 -27.12
C ASP A 65 -11.07 19.16 -26.14
N ILE A 66 -9.76 18.93 -26.21
CA ILE A 66 -8.77 19.67 -25.42
C ILE A 66 -8.80 21.17 -25.78
N VAL A 67 -8.84 21.49 -27.07
CA VAL A 67 -8.99 22.88 -27.54
C VAL A 67 -10.26 23.49 -26.96
N ASN A 68 -11.40 22.80 -27.07
CA ASN A 68 -12.69 23.29 -26.59
C ASN A 68 -12.71 23.51 -25.08
N ALA A 69 -12.07 22.63 -24.30
CA ALA A 69 -12.02 22.70 -22.84
C ALA A 69 -11.08 23.79 -22.32
N SER A 70 -10.01 24.10 -23.05
CA SER A 70 -8.93 24.99 -22.57
C SER A 70 -9.00 26.40 -23.17
N SER A 71 -9.75 26.57 -24.26
CA SER A 71 -9.93 27.85 -24.93
C SER A 71 -11.08 28.64 -24.32
N SER A 72 -10.92 29.96 -24.24
CA SER A 72 -12.05 30.84 -23.98
C SER A 72 -13.10 30.72 -25.09
N LEU A 73 -14.39 30.97 -24.79
CA LEU A 73 -15.50 30.93 -25.76
C LEU A 73 -15.24 31.70 -27.07
N LEU A 74 -14.35 32.69 -27.04
CA LEU A 74 -14.00 33.56 -28.17
C LEU A 74 -12.94 32.98 -29.13
N HIS A 75 -12.22 31.92 -28.74
CA HIS A 75 -11.05 31.42 -29.49
C HIS A 75 -11.05 29.89 -29.67
N ARG A 76 -12.14 29.32 -30.19
CA ARG A 76 -12.27 27.85 -30.39
C ARG A 76 -11.40 27.25 -31.50
N ASN A 77 -10.58 28.05 -32.19
CA ASN A 77 -9.80 27.60 -33.34
C ASN A 77 -8.39 27.12 -32.99
N GLY A 78 -8.02 27.09 -31.71
CA GLY A 78 -6.71 26.62 -31.26
C GLY A 78 -6.32 27.16 -29.89
N LEU A 79 -5.14 26.79 -29.43
CA LEU A 79 -4.58 27.19 -28.15
C LEU A 79 -3.50 28.25 -28.34
N HIS A 80 -3.61 29.36 -27.62
CA HIS A 80 -2.47 30.22 -27.33
C HIS A 80 -1.64 29.65 -26.18
N LEU A 81 -0.41 30.15 -25.98
CA LEU A 81 0.52 29.66 -24.97
C LEU A 81 -0.12 29.49 -23.59
N ASP A 82 -0.86 30.50 -23.10
CA ASP A 82 -1.51 30.44 -21.79
C ASP A 82 -2.57 29.35 -21.69
N ALA A 83 -3.31 29.09 -22.77
CA ALA A 83 -4.33 28.05 -22.81
C ALA A 83 -3.70 26.65 -22.90
N PHE A 84 -2.63 26.51 -23.70
CA PHE A 84 -1.82 25.29 -23.76
C PHE A 84 -1.17 24.98 -22.40
N PHE A 85 -0.59 25.98 -21.75
CA PHE A 85 0.03 25.81 -20.43
C PHE A 85 -1.00 25.42 -19.36
N LYS A 86 -2.20 26.01 -19.37
CA LYS A 86 -3.32 25.56 -18.52
C LYS A 86 -3.74 24.12 -18.79
N TYR A 87 -3.80 23.72 -20.06
CA TYR A 87 -4.06 22.34 -20.44
C TYR A 87 -3.03 21.37 -19.84
N LEU A 88 -1.74 21.75 -19.85
CA LEU A 88 -0.70 20.89 -19.31
C LEU A 88 -0.89 20.58 -17.82
N PHE A 89 -1.54 21.46 -17.05
CA PHE A 89 -1.91 21.26 -15.64
C PHE A 89 -3.33 20.71 -15.42
N ALA A 90 -4.09 20.46 -16.49
CA ALA A 90 -5.44 19.94 -16.40
C ALA A 90 -5.45 18.54 -15.77
N VAL A 91 -6.53 18.22 -15.04
CA VAL A 91 -6.71 16.91 -14.40
C VAL A 91 -6.70 15.76 -15.41
N THR A 92 -7.17 16.03 -16.64
CA THR A 92 -7.16 15.08 -17.75
C THR A 92 -5.75 14.74 -18.25
N ASN A 93 -4.76 15.59 -17.99
CA ASN A 93 -3.36 15.33 -18.30
C ASN A 93 -2.63 14.57 -17.18
N SER A 94 -3.29 13.54 -16.65
CA SER A 94 -2.80 12.67 -15.58
C SER A 94 -1.54 11.90 -15.98
N PRO A 95 -0.61 11.63 -15.04
CA PRO A 95 0.56 10.80 -15.29
C PRO A 95 0.23 9.30 -15.38
N LEU A 96 -0.97 8.86 -14.97
CA LEU A 96 -1.37 7.45 -15.01
C LEU A 96 -2.10 7.11 -16.31
N SER A 97 -1.84 5.91 -16.85
CA SER A 97 -2.33 5.40 -18.13
C SER A 97 -3.84 5.24 -18.18
N SER A 98 -4.42 4.73 -17.09
CA SER A 98 -5.84 4.48 -16.95
C SER A 98 -6.29 4.85 -15.54
N LEU A 99 -7.48 5.42 -15.44
CA LEU A 99 -8.20 5.62 -14.17
C LEU A 99 -9.19 4.48 -13.90
N GLU A 100 -9.35 3.57 -14.85
CA GLU A 100 -10.23 2.41 -14.79
C GLU A 100 -9.41 1.11 -14.70
N VAL A 101 -10.09 0.04 -14.30
CA VAL A 101 -9.49 -1.29 -14.25
C VAL A 101 -9.22 -1.80 -15.66
N HIS A 102 -7.97 -2.16 -15.93
CA HIS A 102 -7.50 -2.50 -17.28
C HIS A 102 -6.69 -3.79 -17.36
N GLN A 103 -6.24 -4.29 -16.21
CA GLN A 103 -5.53 -5.57 -16.14
C GLN A 103 -6.52 -6.74 -16.26
N ASP A 104 -5.99 -7.90 -16.64
CA ASP A 104 -6.73 -9.17 -16.56
C ASP A 104 -7.11 -9.45 -15.10
N MET A 105 -8.40 -9.66 -14.85
CA MET A 105 -8.98 -9.91 -13.53
C MET A 105 -9.55 -11.33 -13.39
N ASP A 106 -9.31 -12.21 -14.38
CA ASP A 106 -9.83 -13.57 -14.46
C ASP A 106 -8.81 -14.65 -14.01
N ALA A 107 -7.55 -14.27 -13.75
CA ALA A 107 -6.58 -15.17 -13.13
C ALA A 107 -6.90 -15.46 -11.64
N PRO A 108 -6.34 -16.52 -11.02
CA PRO A 108 -6.53 -16.84 -9.60
C PRO A 108 -6.09 -15.71 -8.65
N LEU A 109 -6.72 -15.56 -7.47
CA LEU A 109 -6.33 -14.53 -6.48
C LEU A 109 -4.83 -14.53 -6.12
N SER A 110 -4.16 -15.69 -6.12
CA SER A 110 -2.71 -15.78 -5.89
C SER A 110 -1.87 -15.01 -6.90
N HIS A 111 -2.43 -14.65 -8.05
CA HIS A 111 -1.75 -13.89 -9.11
C HIS A 111 -1.83 -12.38 -8.92
N TYR A 112 -2.41 -11.87 -7.82
CA TYR A 112 -2.57 -10.44 -7.58
C TYR A 112 -1.94 -10.04 -6.25
N PHE A 113 -1.28 -8.89 -6.24
CA PHE A 113 -1.09 -8.12 -5.02
C PHE A 113 -2.42 -7.54 -4.58
N ILE A 114 -2.71 -7.60 -3.27
CA ILE A 114 -3.99 -7.25 -2.69
C ILE A 114 -3.77 -6.17 -1.63
N TYR A 115 -4.50 -5.07 -1.71
CA TYR A 115 -4.35 -3.96 -0.76
C TYR A 115 -4.85 -4.39 0.61
N THR A 116 -3.94 -4.52 1.58
CA THR A 116 -4.18 -5.24 2.84
C THR A 116 -3.96 -4.34 4.05
N GLY A 117 -4.97 -4.23 4.91
CA GLY A 117 -4.86 -3.58 6.22
C GLY A 117 -4.40 -4.57 7.30
N HIS A 118 -3.66 -4.05 8.28
CA HIS A 118 -3.29 -4.73 9.52
C HIS A 118 -4.04 -4.11 10.69
N ASN A 119 -4.57 -4.93 11.61
CA ASN A 119 -5.36 -4.51 12.78
C ASN A 119 -6.31 -3.35 12.45
N SER A 120 -7.19 -3.61 11.47
CA SER A 120 -7.93 -2.56 10.73
C SER A 120 -8.95 -1.82 11.60
N TYR A 121 -9.17 -2.28 12.83
CA TYR A 121 -10.04 -1.70 13.83
C TYR A 121 -9.34 -0.65 14.70
N LEU A 122 -8.01 -0.57 14.71
CA LEU A 122 -7.27 0.37 15.56
C LEU A 122 -7.34 1.81 15.04
N THR A 123 -7.66 2.74 15.94
CA THR A 123 -7.68 4.18 15.64
C THR A 123 -6.30 4.85 15.75
N GLY A 124 -5.32 4.17 16.33
CA GLY A 124 -3.97 4.70 16.51
C GLY A 124 -2.93 3.62 16.80
N ASN A 125 -2.29 3.73 17.96
CA ASN A 125 -1.22 2.84 18.40
C ASN A 125 -1.72 1.45 18.81
N GLN A 126 -0.81 0.46 18.87
CA GLN A 126 -1.13 -0.94 19.15
C GLN A 126 -1.42 -1.23 20.64
N LEU A 127 -1.17 -0.29 21.57
CA LEU A 127 -1.19 -0.59 23.01
C LEU A 127 -2.39 -0.02 23.76
N SER A 128 -2.87 1.16 23.36
CA SER A 128 -3.81 1.92 24.18
C SER A 128 -4.78 2.80 23.37
N SER A 129 -4.78 2.67 22.03
CA SER A 129 -5.74 3.40 21.21
C SER A 129 -7.11 2.72 21.25
N ASP A 130 -8.16 3.45 20.90
CA ASP A 130 -9.50 2.88 20.82
C ASP A 130 -9.63 1.99 19.57
N CYS A 131 -10.48 0.98 19.66
CA CYS A 131 -10.95 0.20 18.52
C CYS A 131 -12.27 0.79 18.01
N SER A 132 -12.46 0.82 16.69
CA SER A 132 -13.69 1.29 16.06
C SER A 132 -13.83 0.69 14.66
N GLU A 133 -15.06 0.73 14.14
CA GLU A 133 -15.38 0.49 12.75
C GLU A 133 -14.92 1.62 11.80
N LEU A 134 -14.66 2.83 12.30
CA LEU A 134 -14.30 3.98 11.45
C LEU A 134 -13.01 3.79 10.62
N PRO A 135 -11.89 3.28 11.18
CA PRO A 135 -10.70 3.00 10.39
C PRO A 135 -10.93 1.92 9.33
N ILE A 136 -11.84 0.97 9.56
CA ILE A 136 -12.27 -0.02 8.57
C ILE A 136 -12.96 0.67 7.39
N ILE A 137 -13.92 1.57 7.68
CA ILE A 137 -14.63 2.35 6.66
C ILE A 137 -13.63 3.19 5.84
N GLU A 138 -12.69 3.85 6.51
CA GLU A 138 -11.67 4.65 5.86
C GLU A 138 -10.75 3.80 4.97
N ALA A 139 -10.31 2.62 5.45
CA ALA A 139 -9.52 1.68 4.68
C ALA A 139 -10.26 1.22 3.40
N LEU A 140 -11.53 0.82 3.53
CA LEU A 140 -12.36 0.40 2.39
C LEU A 140 -12.52 1.54 1.36
N LYS A 141 -12.77 2.77 1.81
CA LYS A 141 -12.85 3.96 0.94
C LYS A 141 -11.52 4.35 0.29
N LYS A 142 -10.39 3.95 0.87
CA LYS A 142 -9.06 4.08 0.26
C LYS A 142 -8.75 2.94 -0.74
N GLY A 143 -9.64 1.95 -0.89
CA GLY A 143 -9.48 0.82 -1.79
C GLY A 143 -8.85 -0.42 -1.15
N VAL A 144 -8.65 -0.46 0.17
CA VAL A 144 -8.17 -1.66 0.88
C VAL A 144 -9.19 -2.79 0.71
N ARG A 145 -8.71 -4.00 0.41
CA ARG A 145 -9.52 -5.19 0.10
C ARG A 145 -9.34 -6.32 1.11
N VAL A 146 -8.35 -6.25 1.99
CA VAL A 146 -8.23 -7.18 3.13
C VAL A 146 -8.35 -6.40 4.43
N ILE A 147 -9.32 -6.77 5.25
CA ILE A 147 -9.62 -6.18 6.55
C ILE A 147 -9.36 -7.22 7.63
N GLU A 148 -8.61 -6.84 8.66
CA GLU A 148 -8.30 -7.70 9.80
C GLU A 148 -9.15 -7.36 11.02
N LEU A 149 -9.67 -8.39 11.68
CA LEU A 149 -10.44 -8.32 12.92
C LEU A 149 -9.94 -9.39 13.89
N ASP A 150 -9.51 -8.96 15.08
CA ASP A 150 -9.04 -9.85 16.13
C ASP A 150 -10.19 -10.05 17.11
N ILE A 151 -10.76 -11.25 17.13
CA ILE A 151 -12.03 -11.53 17.79
C ILE A 151 -11.81 -12.23 19.12
N TRP A 152 -12.32 -11.62 20.19
CA TRP A 152 -12.18 -12.10 21.57
C TRP A 152 -13.55 -12.18 22.25
N PRO A 153 -13.72 -13.06 23.26
CA PRO A 153 -14.88 -12.99 24.13
C PRO A 153 -14.96 -11.62 24.81
N ASN A 154 -16.16 -11.05 24.93
CA ASN A 154 -16.37 -9.89 25.79
C ASN A 154 -16.19 -10.26 27.27
N SER A 155 -16.22 -9.27 28.16
CA SER A 155 -16.04 -9.48 29.61
C SER A 155 -17.05 -10.45 30.25
N ASP A 156 -18.25 -10.55 29.69
CA ASP A 156 -19.33 -11.43 30.17
C ASP A 156 -19.30 -12.83 29.50
N GLU A 157 -18.34 -13.09 28.59
CA GLU A 157 -18.16 -14.31 27.80
C GLU A 157 -19.40 -14.75 26.98
N ASP A 158 -20.30 -13.82 26.68
CA ASP A 158 -21.55 -14.05 25.93
C ASP A 158 -21.62 -13.29 24.60
N GLY A 159 -20.70 -12.36 24.38
CA GLY A 159 -20.53 -11.51 23.21
C GLY A 159 -19.14 -11.66 22.57
N ILE A 160 -18.94 -10.93 21.48
CA ILE A 160 -17.67 -10.91 20.74
C ILE A 160 -17.27 -9.46 20.53
N ASP A 161 -16.08 -9.15 21.04
CA ASP A 161 -15.41 -7.86 20.85
C ASP A 161 -14.26 -8.00 19.86
N VAL A 162 -13.94 -6.88 19.22
CA VAL A 162 -12.75 -6.70 18.39
C VAL A 162 -11.79 -5.77 19.12
N LEU A 163 -10.60 -6.28 19.44
CA LEU A 163 -9.54 -5.54 20.12
C LEU A 163 -8.18 -6.22 19.94
N HIS A 164 -7.12 -5.47 20.22
CA HIS A 164 -5.78 -6.05 20.26
C HIS A 164 -5.57 -6.72 21.63
N GLY A 165 -5.53 -8.05 21.61
CA GLY A 165 -5.49 -8.89 22.81
C GLY A 165 -4.31 -8.54 23.73
N ARG A 166 -4.51 -8.76 25.03
CA ARG A 166 -3.46 -8.52 26.07
C ARG A 166 -2.92 -7.08 26.09
N THR A 167 -3.66 -6.11 25.56
CA THR A 167 -3.32 -4.67 25.60
C THR A 167 -4.40 -3.82 26.29
N LEU A 168 -4.21 -2.50 26.33
CA LEU A 168 -5.14 -1.52 26.90
C LEU A 168 -6.03 -0.87 25.84
N THR A 169 -6.15 -1.44 24.63
CA THR A 169 -7.04 -0.90 23.60
C THR A 169 -8.51 -1.07 23.99
N SER A 170 -9.31 -0.02 23.89
CA SER A 170 -10.75 -0.08 24.17
C SER A 170 -11.47 -0.89 23.07
N PRO A 171 -12.26 -1.92 23.41
CA PRO A 171 -12.88 -2.81 22.41
C PRO A 171 -14.02 -2.16 21.62
N VAL A 172 -14.33 -2.75 20.46
CA VAL A 172 -15.56 -2.48 19.69
C VAL A 172 -16.31 -3.78 19.41
N GLU A 173 -17.64 -3.78 19.55
CA GLU A 173 -18.46 -4.97 19.28
C GLU A 173 -18.31 -5.44 17.81
N LEU A 174 -18.10 -6.74 17.59
CA LEU A 174 -17.91 -7.33 16.25
C LEU A 174 -19.03 -6.95 15.26
N ILE A 175 -20.27 -6.86 15.73
CA ILE A 175 -21.43 -6.51 14.88
C ILE A 175 -21.29 -5.14 14.22
N LYS A 176 -20.62 -4.16 14.86
CA LYS A 176 -20.38 -2.83 14.29
C LYS A 176 -19.39 -2.93 13.13
N CYS A 177 -18.30 -3.66 13.32
CA CYS A 177 -17.30 -3.91 12.29
C CYS A 177 -17.90 -4.64 11.07
N LEU A 178 -18.66 -5.72 11.29
CA LEU A 178 -19.30 -6.47 10.21
C LEU A 178 -20.32 -5.63 9.43
N ARG A 179 -21.14 -4.82 10.12
CA ARG A 179 -22.07 -3.89 9.45
C ARG A 179 -21.36 -2.84 8.62
N ALA A 180 -20.28 -2.25 9.14
CA ALA A 180 -19.46 -1.29 8.41
C ALA A 180 -18.83 -1.92 7.16
N ILE A 181 -18.30 -3.15 7.26
CA ILE A 181 -17.78 -3.88 6.10
C ILE A 181 -18.88 -4.11 5.08
N ARG A 182 -20.05 -4.61 5.49
CA ARG A 182 -21.19 -4.85 4.59
C ARG A 182 -21.59 -3.59 3.82
N GLU A 183 -21.67 -2.46 4.50
CA GLU A 183 -22.11 -1.19 3.92
C GLU A 183 -21.08 -0.61 2.94
N HIS A 184 -19.79 -0.68 3.28
CA HIS A 184 -18.73 0.03 2.54
C HIS A 184 -17.82 -0.87 1.70
N ALA A 185 -17.99 -2.19 1.74
CA ALA A 185 -17.12 -3.15 1.05
C ALA A 185 -16.89 -2.75 -0.41
N PHE A 186 -17.92 -2.27 -1.10
CA PHE A 186 -17.88 -2.05 -2.54
C PHE A 186 -18.15 -0.62 -3.00
N ASP A 187 -17.92 0.37 -2.13
CA ASP A 187 -18.10 1.81 -2.44
C ASP A 187 -17.20 2.28 -3.59
N VAL A 188 -15.97 1.78 -3.64
CA VAL A 188 -14.92 2.26 -4.57
C VAL A 188 -14.36 1.16 -5.48
N SER A 189 -14.73 -0.10 -5.25
CA SER A 189 -14.26 -1.25 -6.03
C SER A 189 -15.30 -2.35 -6.01
N ASP A 190 -15.52 -3.00 -7.16
CA ASP A 190 -16.42 -4.15 -7.29
C ASP A 190 -15.76 -5.47 -6.89
N TYR A 191 -14.44 -5.48 -6.73
CA TYR A 191 -13.65 -6.67 -6.47
C TYR A 191 -13.75 -7.13 -5.01
N PRO A 192 -13.50 -8.42 -4.73
CA PRO A 192 -13.80 -9.01 -3.43
C PRO A 192 -13.15 -8.30 -2.24
N VAL A 193 -13.77 -8.46 -1.08
CA VAL A 193 -13.18 -8.10 0.21
C VAL A 193 -12.90 -9.39 0.98
N VAL A 194 -11.69 -9.52 1.53
CA VAL A 194 -11.30 -10.60 2.43
C VAL A 194 -11.34 -10.07 3.86
N VAL A 195 -12.04 -10.75 4.75
CA VAL A 195 -12.00 -10.49 6.19
C VAL A 195 -11.12 -11.55 6.82
N THR A 196 -9.96 -11.16 7.32
CA THR A 196 -9.09 -12.04 8.10
C THR A 196 -9.51 -11.98 9.56
N LEU A 197 -9.82 -13.14 10.13
CA LEU A 197 -10.15 -13.26 11.55
C LEU A 197 -8.96 -13.85 12.30
N GLU A 198 -8.51 -13.17 13.34
CA GLU A 198 -7.65 -13.76 14.36
C GLU A 198 -8.54 -14.24 15.50
N ASP A 199 -8.75 -15.55 15.58
CA ASP A 199 -9.82 -16.18 16.36
C ASP A 199 -9.35 -16.69 17.73
N HIS A 200 -9.80 -16.01 18.80
CA HIS A 200 -9.54 -16.35 20.19
C HIS A 200 -10.81 -16.85 20.92
N LEU A 201 -11.79 -17.35 20.17
CA LEU A 201 -13.13 -17.65 20.68
C LEU A 201 -13.32 -19.11 21.11
N THR A 202 -14.31 -19.32 21.99
CA THR A 202 -14.83 -20.66 22.27
C THR A 202 -15.68 -21.18 21.10
N PRO A 203 -15.89 -22.51 20.96
CA PRO A 203 -16.78 -23.06 19.92
C PRO A 203 -18.20 -22.50 19.93
N LYS A 204 -18.73 -22.13 21.11
CA LYS A 204 -20.05 -21.49 21.22
C LYS A 204 -20.06 -20.09 20.59
N LEU A 205 -19.00 -19.31 20.84
CA LEU A 205 -18.87 -17.97 20.27
C LEU A 205 -18.51 -18.03 18.78
N GLN A 206 -17.72 -19.01 18.33
CA GLN A 206 -17.50 -19.30 16.91
C GLN A 206 -18.83 -19.55 16.17
N ALA A 207 -19.75 -20.32 16.77
CA ALA A 207 -21.07 -20.55 16.18
C ALA A 207 -21.86 -19.24 16.04
N LYS A 208 -21.77 -18.36 17.05
CA LYS A 208 -22.40 -17.02 17.02
C LYS A 208 -21.76 -16.11 15.97
N VAL A 209 -20.45 -16.17 15.76
CA VAL A 209 -19.79 -15.49 14.64
C VAL A 209 -20.31 -16.04 13.31
N ALA A 210 -20.50 -17.35 13.20
CA ALA A 210 -21.00 -17.95 11.97
C ALA A 210 -22.42 -17.47 11.62
N GLU A 211 -23.30 -17.39 12.61
CA GLU A 211 -24.64 -16.79 12.50
C GLU A 211 -24.54 -15.31 12.09
N MET A 212 -23.79 -14.49 12.83
CA MET A 212 -23.63 -13.06 12.55
C MET A 212 -23.11 -12.79 11.13
N VAL A 213 -22.06 -13.50 10.71
CA VAL A 213 -21.44 -13.32 9.39
C VAL A 213 -22.43 -13.72 8.29
N THR A 214 -23.14 -14.83 8.45
CA THR A 214 -24.14 -15.30 7.49
C THR A 214 -25.29 -14.32 7.36
N ASP A 215 -25.83 -13.84 8.49
CA ASP A 215 -26.97 -12.92 8.52
C ASP A 215 -26.62 -11.54 7.95
N ILE A 216 -25.46 -10.99 8.32
CA ILE A 216 -25.05 -9.64 7.94
C ILE A 216 -24.65 -9.60 6.46
N PHE A 217 -23.78 -10.51 6.02
CA PHE A 217 -23.29 -10.48 4.63
C PHE A 217 -24.26 -11.13 3.65
N GLY A 218 -25.09 -12.09 4.07
CA GLY A 218 -26.10 -12.72 3.23
C GLY A 218 -25.51 -13.20 1.90
N GLU A 219 -26.09 -12.77 0.79
CA GLU A 219 -25.65 -13.13 -0.57
C GLU A 219 -24.24 -12.64 -0.93
N MET A 220 -23.71 -11.63 -0.24
CA MET A 220 -22.35 -11.14 -0.45
C MET A 220 -21.32 -12.16 0.05
N LEU A 221 -21.64 -12.96 1.07
CA LEU A 221 -20.71 -13.95 1.61
C LEU A 221 -20.41 -15.04 0.56
N PHE A 222 -19.13 -15.27 0.28
CA PHE A 222 -18.66 -16.42 -0.48
C PHE A 222 -18.24 -17.53 0.47
N THR A 223 -18.90 -18.68 0.36
CA THR A 223 -18.48 -19.93 1.00
C THR A 223 -18.00 -20.93 -0.06
N PRO A 224 -16.93 -21.69 0.21
CA PRO A 224 -16.49 -22.74 -0.71
C PRO A 224 -17.52 -23.89 -0.75
N PRO A 225 -17.56 -24.67 -1.84
CA PRO A 225 -18.40 -25.87 -1.91
C PRO A 225 -18.13 -26.81 -0.72
N SER A 226 -19.20 -27.36 -0.12
CA SER A 226 -19.13 -28.12 1.12
C SER A 226 -18.17 -29.32 1.03
N GLY A 227 -17.20 -29.38 1.94
CA GLY A 227 -16.39 -30.57 2.21
C GLY A 227 -15.03 -30.67 1.52
N GLU A 228 -14.64 -29.71 0.68
CA GLU A 228 -13.36 -29.76 -0.04
C GLU A 228 -12.57 -28.45 0.08
N CYS A 229 -11.27 -28.57 0.36
CA CYS A 229 -10.36 -27.43 0.23
C CYS A 229 -10.22 -27.05 -1.24
N LEU A 230 -10.18 -25.75 -1.53
CA LEU A 230 -10.01 -25.27 -2.89
C LEU A 230 -8.68 -25.78 -3.47
N LYS A 231 -8.74 -26.34 -4.67
CA LYS A 231 -7.53 -26.66 -5.44
C LYS A 231 -6.82 -25.39 -5.91
N GLU A 232 -7.58 -24.37 -6.28
CA GLU A 232 -7.08 -23.09 -6.77
C GLU A 232 -8.00 -21.98 -6.27
N PHE A 233 -7.44 -20.78 -6.02
CA PHE A 233 -8.28 -19.65 -5.64
C PHE A 233 -9.12 -19.17 -6.84
N PRO A 234 -10.40 -18.83 -6.65
CA PRO A 234 -11.18 -18.15 -7.68
C PRO A 234 -10.56 -16.81 -8.07
N SER A 235 -10.98 -16.26 -9.20
CA SER A 235 -10.50 -14.97 -9.68
C SER A 235 -11.19 -13.78 -9.01
N PRO A 236 -10.54 -12.58 -8.97
CA PRO A 236 -11.23 -11.35 -8.58
C PRO A 236 -12.52 -11.09 -9.37
N ALA A 237 -12.55 -11.39 -10.68
CA ALA A 237 -13.72 -11.21 -11.53
C ALA A 237 -14.89 -12.13 -11.13
N PHE A 238 -14.61 -13.41 -10.85
CA PHE A 238 -15.61 -14.37 -10.37
C PHE A 238 -16.19 -13.97 -9.00
N LEU A 239 -15.36 -13.37 -8.16
CA LEU A 239 -15.71 -12.96 -6.80
C LEU A 239 -16.19 -11.50 -6.70
N LYS A 240 -16.59 -10.87 -7.81
CA LYS A 240 -17.14 -9.52 -7.77
C LYS A 240 -18.32 -9.43 -6.81
N LYS A 241 -18.31 -8.38 -5.99
CA LYS A 241 -19.28 -8.11 -4.92
C LYS A 241 -19.37 -9.22 -3.86
N ARG A 242 -18.31 -10.03 -3.70
CA ARG A 242 -18.25 -11.08 -2.67
C ARG A 242 -17.31 -10.74 -1.52
N ILE A 243 -17.67 -11.20 -0.34
CA ILE A 243 -16.89 -11.13 0.90
C ILE A 243 -16.44 -12.54 1.26
N MET A 244 -15.15 -12.72 1.51
CA MET A 244 -14.54 -14.01 1.87
C MET A 244 -14.02 -13.96 3.30
N ILE A 245 -14.17 -15.07 4.04
CA ILE A 245 -13.55 -15.21 5.37
C ILE A 245 -12.22 -15.97 5.24
N SER A 246 -11.19 -15.47 5.93
CA SER A 246 -9.90 -16.12 6.03
C SER A 246 -9.48 -16.28 7.49
N THR A 247 -9.35 -17.53 7.96
CA THR A 247 -8.96 -17.84 9.34
C THR A 247 -8.36 -19.25 9.41
N LYS A 248 -7.82 -19.61 10.58
CA LYS A 248 -7.35 -20.96 10.88
C LYS A 248 -8.56 -21.88 11.06
N PRO A 249 -8.62 -23.03 10.36
CA PRO A 249 -9.65 -24.02 10.63
C PRO A 249 -9.59 -24.48 12.08
N PRO A 250 -10.74 -24.70 12.74
CA PRO A 250 -10.76 -25.27 14.08
C PRO A 250 -10.06 -26.64 14.13
N LYS A 251 -9.42 -26.98 15.25
CA LYS A 251 -8.73 -28.27 15.43
C LYS A 251 -9.76 -29.43 15.31
N GLU A 252 -9.72 -30.19 14.21
CA GLU A 252 -10.55 -31.40 14.04
C GLU A 252 -9.87 -32.61 14.69
N TYR A 253 -10.44 -33.11 15.78
CA TYR A 253 -10.05 -34.40 16.34
C TYR A 253 -10.81 -35.53 15.64
N LYS A 254 -10.09 -36.43 14.96
CA LYS A 254 -10.64 -37.73 14.56
C LYS A 254 -10.97 -38.50 15.84
N ALA A 255 -12.18 -39.08 15.90
CA ALA A 255 -12.56 -39.99 16.98
C ALA A 255 -11.51 -41.10 17.09
N ALA A 256 -10.77 -41.11 18.20
CA ALA A 256 -9.96 -42.27 18.56
C ALA A 256 -10.92 -43.46 18.70
N THR A 257 -10.61 -44.53 17.98
CA THR A 257 -11.16 -45.86 18.26
C THR A 257 -10.70 -46.28 19.65
N ASP A 258 -11.54 -47.02 20.37
CA ASP A 258 -11.55 -47.26 21.82
C ASP A 258 -10.33 -47.99 22.44
N ASP A 259 -9.12 -47.91 21.86
CA ASP A 259 -7.99 -48.78 22.27
C ASP A 259 -6.76 -48.11 22.92
N ASP A 260 -6.69 -46.79 23.09
CA ASP A 260 -5.48 -46.12 23.61
C ASP A 260 -5.64 -45.35 24.92
N LEU A 261 -6.24 -45.98 25.95
CA LEU A 261 -6.29 -45.43 27.31
C LEU A 261 -5.67 -46.35 28.36
N VAL A 262 -4.37 -46.67 28.24
CA VAL A 262 -3.56 -47.07 29.41
C VAL A 262 -2.10 -46.64 29.24
N LYS A 263 -1.72 -45.51 29.85
CA LYS A 263 -0.43 -45.22 30.54
C LYS A 263 -0.05 -43.74 30.43
N LYS A 264 -0.30 -42.98 31.49
CA LYS A 264 0.75 -42.36 32.34
C LYS A 264 0.09 -41.38 33.30
N GLY A 265 0.47 -41.49 34.56
CA GLY A 265 0.22 -40.50 35.60
C GLY A 265 1.54 -39.94 36.13
N ARG A 266 1.41 -38.88 36.96
CA ARG A 266 2.44 -38.02 37.59
C ARG A 266 2.96 -36.95 36.63
N ASP A 267 3.05 -35.67 36.97
CA ASP A 267 3.20 -34.99 38.27
C ASP A 267 2.62 -33.56 38.13
N LEU A 268 1.98 -33.01 39.17
CA LEU A 268 1.54 -31.61 39.23
C LEU A 268 2.45 -30.87 40.21
N GLY A 269 3.21 -29.90 39.70
CA GLY A 269 4.08 -29.03 40.48
C GLY A 269 4.00 -27.60 39.97
N ASP A 270 3.54 -26.73 40.86
CA ASP A 270 3.35 -25.28 40.75
C ASP A 270 4.46 -24.53 40.00
N LYS A 271 4.09 -23.62 39.08
CA LYS A 271 4.86 -22.39 38.82
C LYS A 271 3.96 -21.21 38.45
N GLU A 272 3.97 -20.23 39.34
CA GLU A 272 3.60 -18.84 39.13
C GLU A 272 4.41 -18.23 37.97
N VAL A 273 3.74 -17.55 37.03
CA VAL A 273 4.39 -16.81 35.92
C VAL A 273 3.91 -15.36 35.96
N TRP A 274 4.50 -14.57 36.86
CA TRP A 274 4.54 -13.11 36.73
C TRP A 274 5.89 -12.74 36.10
N GLY A 275 5.88 -12.49 34.79
CA GLY A 275 7.01 -12.04 34.00
C GLY A 275 7.31 -10.56 34.24
N ARG A 276 8.60 -10.26 34.42
CA ARG A 276 9.19 -9.03 34.96
C ARG A 276 9.11 -7.82 34.01
N GLU A 277 9.05 -6.65 34.63
CA GLU A 277 9.25 -5.32 34.02
C GLU A 277 10.56 -5.24 33.20
N VAL A 278 10.50 -4.62 32.01
CA VAL A 278 11.68 -4.32 31.18
C VAL A 278 12.02 -2.82 31.24
N PRO A 279 13.20 -2.42 31.79
CA PRO A 279 13.62 -1.02 31.84
C PRO A 279 14.19 -0.49 30.51
N SER A 280 14.16 0.83 30.41
CA SER A 280 14.40 1.71 29.27
C SER A 280 15.82 1.77 28.67
N PHE A 281 15.84 2.17 27.39
CA PHE A 281 16.91 2.75 26.55
C PHE A 281 18.31 3.00 27.15
N ILE A 282 19.38 2.59 26.43
CA ILE A 282 20.60 3.40 26.16
C ILE A 282 21.37 2.82 24.96
N ARG A 283 21.77 3.70 24.04
CA ARG A 283 22.73 3.47 22.94
C ARG A 283 24.15 3.18 23.47
N ARG A 284 24.93 2.34 22.77
CA ARG A 284 26.26 2.74 22.24
C ARG A 284 26.89 1.71 21.29
N ASP A 285 27.56 2.32 20.32
CA ASP A 285 28.43 1.87 19.24
C ASP A 285 29.76 1.24 19.74
N ARG A 286 30.19 0.10 19.16
CA ARG A 286 31.52 -0.17 18.56
C ARG A 286 31.95 -1.66 18.50
N SER A 287 32.23 -2.09 17.26
CA SER A 287 33.34 -2.91 16.73
C SER A 287 33.76 -4.28 17.33
N VAL A 288 33.70 -5.30 16.44
CA VAL A 288 34.73 -6.32 16.08
C VAL A 288 35.26 -7.24 17.20
N ASP A 289 34.89 -8.53 17.19
CA ASP A 289 35.72 -9.63 16.60
C ASP A 289 35.04 -11.01 16.68
N LYS A 290 35.54 -11.90 15.82
CA LYS A 290 35.13 -13.26 15.43
C LYS A 290 34.83 -14.29 16.56
N ASN A 291 33.86 -15.18 16.30
CA ASN A 291 34.10 -16.62 16.14
C ASN A 291 32.87 -17.38 15.62
N ASP A 292 33.05 -18.13 14.53
CA ASP A 292 32.16 -19.20 14.08
C ASP A 292 32.18 -20.36 15.07
N SER A 293 31.01 -20.79 15.55
CA SER A 293 30.69 -22.18 15.89
C SER A 293 29.19 -22.29 16.19
N ASN A 294 28.50 -23.07 15.35
CA ASN A 294 27.20 -23.73 15.57
C ASN A 294 26.48 -23.39 16.88
N GLY A 295 25.39 -22.65 16.77
CA GLY A 295 24.43 -22.44 17.86
C GLY A 295 23.04 -22.26 17.26
N ASP A 296 22.26 -23.33 17.39
CA ASP A 296 20.80 -23.41 17.58
C ASP A 296 19.94 -22.28 17.00
N ASP A 297 19.14 -22.65 16.00
CA ASP A 297 17.98 -21.88 15.47
C ASP A 297 16.84 -21.84 16.52
N ASP A 298 17.13 -21.31 17.73
CA ASP A 298 16.11 -20.93 18.72
C ASP A 298 15.73 -19.46 18.46
N ASP A 299 14.96 -19.23 17.40
CA ASP A 299 14.21 -17.98 17.20
C ASP A 299 12.94 -18.05 18.06
N ASP A 300 13.11 -17.86 19.37
CA ASP A 300 12.07 -17.44 20.31
C ASP A 300 11.71 -15.97 20.01
N ASP A 301 10.92 -15.76 18.96
CA ASP A 301 10.01 -14.63 18.90
C ASP A 301 8.60 -15.19 19.09
N ASP A 302 8.12 -15.09 20.33
CA ASP A 302 6.76 -15.34 20.78
C ASP A 302 5.76 -14.51 19.95
N ASP A 303 5.36 -15.03 18.79
CA ASP A 303 4.01 -14.78 18.30
C ASP A 303 3.10 -15.73 19.09
N ASP A 304 2.16 -15.15 19.84
CA ASP A 304 1.03 -15.78 20.56
C ASP A 304 0.09 -16.56 19.61
N ASP A 305 0.60 -17.40 18.72
CA ASP A 305 -0.09 -18.63 18.35
C ASP A 305 0.04 -19.55 19.57
N ASP A 306 -0.82 -19.37 20.57
CA ASP A 306 -0.94 -20.24 21.76
C ASP A 306 -0.99 -21.72 21.29
N ASP A 307 0.18 -22.36 21.20
CA ASP A 307 0.36 -23.77 21.50
C ASP A 307 0.31 -23.88 23.04
N ASP A 308 -0.88 -23.63 23.60
CA ASP A 308 -1.23 -24.15 24.93
C ASP A 308 -1.29 -25.67 24.80
N ASP A 309 -0.12 -26.30 24.82
CA ASP A 309 0.09 -27.73 25.05
C ASP A 309 -0.08 -28.02 26.55
N GLY A 310 -1.25 -27.63 27.07
CA GLY A 310 -1.59 -27.57 28.48
C GLY A 310 -2.86 -28.32 28.91
N ASP A 311 -3.52 -29.13 28.07
CA ASP A 311 -4.37 -30.25 28.53
C ASP A 311 -4.78 -31.17 27.35
N ASP A 312 -4.13 -32.32 27.23
CA ASP A 312 -4.56 -33.44 26.38
C ASP A 312 -5.84 -34.08 26.97
N LYS A 313 -6.97 -33.33 27.01
CA LYS A 313 -8.27 -33.85 27.47
C LYS A 313 -9.50 -32.98 27.26
N ILE A 314 -9.68 -32.27 26.14
CA ILE A 314 -11.00 -31.67 25.83
C ILE A 314 -11.49 -32.00 24.42
N LYS A 315 -12.50 -32.90 24.37
CA LYS A 315 -13.39 -33.07 23.21
C LYS A 315 -14.19 -31.78 22.99
N LYS A 316 -13.81 -30.95 22.03
CA LYS A 316 -14.66 -29.85 21.53
C LYS A 316 -14.78 -29.97 20.02
N ASN A 317 -15.93 -30.47 19.55
CA ASN A 317 -16.31 -30.32 18.15
C ASN A 317 -16.49 -28.82 17.89
N ALA A 318 -15.70 -28.27 16.97
CA ALA A 318 -15.97 -26.94 16.46
C ALA A 318 -17.27 -26.95 15.65
N PRO A 319 -18.05 -25.86 15.67
CA PRO A 319 -19.29 -25.76 14.92
C PRO A 319 -19.01 -25.94 13.41
N PRO A 320 -19.62 -26.92 12.74
CA PRO A 320 -19.46 -27.14 11.30
C PRO A 320 -19.73 -25.89 10.48
N GLU A 321 -20.63 -25.02 10.94
CA GLU A 321 -21.03 -23.77 10.32
C GLU A 321 -19.86 -22.79 10.23
N TYR A 322 -19.09 -22.62 11.31
CA TYR A 322 -17.93 -21.71 11.33
C TYR A 322 -16.85 -22.18 10.35
N LYS A 323 -16.56 -23.50 10.33
CA LYS A 323 -15.61 -24.07 9.37
C LYS A 323 -16.08 -23.88 7.92
N HIS A 324 -17.38 -23.96 7.66
CA HIS A 324 -17.95 -23.78 6.32
C HIS A 324 -17.83 -22.34 5.78
N LEU A 325 -17.65 -21.34 6.65
CA LEU A 325 -17.40 -19.96 6.23
C LEU A 325 -16.00 -19.74 5.64
N ILE A 326 -15.03 -20.59 5.99
CA ILE A 326 -13.62 -20.34 5.73
C ILE A 326 -13.30 -20.58 4.25
N ALA A 327 -13.23 -19.50 3.48
CA ALA A 327 -12.88 -19.56 2.06
C ALA A 327 -11.36 -19.57 1.82
N ILE A 328 -10.58 -19.02 2.76
CA ILE A 328 -9.10 -18.99 2.69
C ILE A 328 -8.55 -19.51 4.01
N GLU A 329 -8.18 -20.79 4.03
CA GLU A 329 -7.60 -21.43 5.20
C GLU A 329 -6.20 -20.88 5.49
N ALA A 330 -6.03 -20.35 6.70
CA ALA A 330 -4.72 -20.02 7.25
C ALA A 330 -4.08 -21.26 7.87
N GLY A 331 -2.78 -21.45 7.67
CA GLY A 331 -2.06 -22.54 8.33
C GLY A 331 -0.55 -22.41 8.26
N LYS A 332 0.11 -22.79 9.36
CA LYS A 332 1.56 -22.88 9.50
C LYS A 332 1.92 -24.32 9.88
N PRO A 333 2.31 -25.17 8.91
CA PRO A 333 2.71 -26.55 9.18
C PRO A 333 3.82 -26.63 10.24
N LYS A 334 3.78 -27.65 11.10
CA LYS A 334 4.91 -27.97 11.98
C LYS A 334 6.12 -28.39 11.13
N GLY A 335 7.34 -27.95 11.49
CA GLY A 335 8.57 -28.27 10.75
C GLY A 335 9.32 -27.07 10.16
N GLY A 336 9.07 -25.86 10.65
CA GLY A 336 9.82 -24.66 10.26
C GLY A 336 9.47 -24.13 8.86
N ILE A 337 10.24 -23.13 8.42
CA ILE A 337 9.92 -22.36 7.20
C ILE A 337 9.97 -23.21 5.93
N THR A 338 10.86 -24.20 5.84
CA THR A 338 10.95 -25.08 4.67
C THR A 338 9.67 -25.90 4.47
N GLU A 339 9.07 -26.40 5.55
CA GLU A 339 7.78 -27.10 5.48
C GLU A 339 6.64 -26.13 5.14
N CYS A 340 6.67 -24.94 5.74
CA CYS A 340 5.68 -23.89 5.50
C CYS A 340 5.64 -23.44 4.04
N LEU A 341 6.77 -23.46 3.32
CA LEU A 341 6.88 -23.05 1.92
C LEU A 341 6.63 -24.18 0.91
N LYS A 342 6.35 -25.42 1.34
CA LYS A 342 5.97 -26.50 0.41
C LYS A 342 4.64 -26.19 -0.29
N VAL A 343 4.58 -26.47 -1.59
CA VAL A 343 3.38 -26.28 -2.41
C VAL A 343 2.66 -27.61 -2.56
N ASP A 344 1.41 -27.66 -2.14
CA ASP A 344 0.50 -28.77 -2.39
C ASP A 344 -0.23 -28.55 -3.74
N PRO A 345 -0.13 -29.48 -4.71
CA PRO A 345 -0.77 -29.35 -6.01
C PRO A 345 -2.29 -29.58 -5.99
N ASP A 346 -2.87 -30.02 -4.88
CA ASP A 346 -4.31 -30.27 -4.73
C ASP A 346 -4.97 -29.35 -3.70
N LYS A 347 -4.19 -28.50 -3.01
CA LYS A 347 -4.72 -27.60 -1.99
C LYS A 347 -4.02 -26.25 -1.99
N VAL A 348 -4.80 -25.17 -1.98
CA VAL A 348 -4.28 -23.83 -1.66
C VAL A 348 -4.43 -23.49 -0.19
N ARG A 349 -3.51 -22.65 0.31
CA ARG A 349 -3.56 -22.10 1.66
C ARG A 349 -3.03 -20.67 1.72
N ARG A 350 -3.24 -20.02 2.87
CA ARG A 350 -2.56 -18.79 3.26
C ARG A 350 -1.52 -19.10 4.34
N LEU A 351 -0.28 -18.66 4.12
CA LEU A 351 0.76 -18.57 5.15
C LEU A 351 0.83 -17.13 5.65
N SER A 352 1.00 -16.93 6.96
CA SER A 352 1.30 -15.62 7.54
C SER A 352 2.73 -15.64 8.10
N LEU A 353 3.49 -14.57 7.85
CA LEU A 353 4.82 -14.34 8.43
C LEU A 353 4.92 -12.90 8.93
N SER A 354 5.63 -12.67 10.04
CA SER A 354 6.01 -11.31 10.42
C SER A 354 7.00 -10.73 9.40
N GLU A 355 7.17 -9.41 9.37
CA GLU A 355 8.17 -8.76 8.51
C GLU A 355 9.59 -9.30 8.77
N GLU A 356 9.90 -9.66 10.02
CA GLU A 356 11.21 -10.14 10.44
C GLU A 356 11.42 -11.60 10.03
N GLN A 357 10.40 -12.44 10.19
CA GLN A 357 10.40 -13.80 9.66
C GLN A 357 10.56 -13.81 8.14
N LEU A 358 9.90 -12.89 7.42
CA LEU A 358 10.08 -12.75 5.97
C LEU A 358 11.49 -12.30 5.62
N GLU A 359 12.04 -11.29 6.29
CA GLU A 359 13.40 -10.80 6.04
C GLU A 359 14.42 -11.95 6.18
N LYS A 360 14.40 -12.67 7.31
CA LYS A 360 15.24 -13.86 7.53
C LYS A 360 15.03 -14.95 6.47
N ALA A 361 13.76 -15.23 6.12
CA ALA A 361 13.45 -16.24 5.12
C ALA A 361 13.86 -15.84 3.70
N SER A 362 13.82 -14.55 3.37
CA SER A 362 14.16 -14.03 2.04
C SER A 362 15.62 -14.24 1.69
N GLU A 363 16.53 -14.12 2.67
CA GLU A 363 17.96 -14.35 2.47
C GLU A 363 18.30 -15.81 2.12
N LYS A 364 17.58 -16.77 2.73
CA LYS A 364 17.89 -18.21 2.60
C LYS A 364 16.99 -18.95 1.60
N TYR A 365 15.77 -18.48 1.38
CA TYR A 365 14.70 -19.21 0.70
C TYR A 365 13.97 -18.39 -0.38
N ALA A 366 14.60 -17.35 -0.94
CA ALA A 366 13.99 -16.41 -1.88
C ALA A 366 13.15 -17.08 -2.99
N LYS A 367 13.73 -18.03 -3.73
CA LYS A 367 13.05 -18.77 -4.82
C LYS A 367 11.90 -19.61 -4.32
N GLN A 368 12.04 -20.24 -3.15
CA GLN A 368 10.99 -21.07 -2.55
C GLN A 368 9.79 -20.20 -2.17
N ILE A 369 10.03 -19.00 -1.66
CA ILE A 369 8.97 -18.02 -1.38
C ILE A 369 8.26 -17.62 -2.68
N VAL A 370 9.00 -17.25 -3.73
CA VAL A 370 8.39 -16.92 -5.04
C VAL A 370 7.56 -18.09 -5.58
N ARG A 371 8.09 -19.31 -5.52
CA ARG A 371 7.36 -20.50 -5.97
C ARG A 371 6.11 -20.78 -5.13
N PHE A 372 6.17 -20.55 -3.82
CA PHE A 372 5.02 -20.68 -2.93
C PHE A 372 3.91 -19.69 -3.33
N THR A 373 4.26 -18.43 -3.57
CA THR A 373 3.29 -17.36 -3.90
C THR A 373 2.69 -17.48 -5.30
N GLN A 374 3.19 -18.35 -6.18
CA GLN A 374 2.55 -18.59 -7.47
C GLN A 374 1.15 -19.21 -7.31
N ARG A 375 0.97 -20.08 -6.33
CA ARG A 375 -0.30 -20.81 -6.11
C ARG A 375 -0.97 -20.44 -4.78
N ASN A 376 -0.18 -20.16 -3.75
CA ASN A 376 -0.66 -19.86 -2.42
C ASN A 376 -0.65 -18.36 -2.13
N LEU A 377 -1.33 -17.97 -1.05
CA LEU A 377 -1.29 -16.59 -0.54
C LEU A 377 -0.24 -16.51 0.58
N LEU A 378 0.60 -15.49 0.51
CA LEU A 378 1.49 -15.10 1.61
C LEU A 378 1.01 -13.76 2.17
N ARG A 379 0.67 -13.77 3.46
CA ARG A 379 0.41 -12.58 4.27
C ARG A 379 1.66 -12.22 5.05
N VAL A 380 2.02 -10.95 5.02
CA VAL A 380 3.15 -10.39 5.76
C VAL A 380 2.62 -9.27 6.65
N TYR A 381 2.97 -9.27 7.93
CA TYR A 381 2.45 -8.28 8.89
C TYR A 381 3.57 -7.58 9.68
N PRO A 382 3.33 -6.37 10.19
CA PRO A 382 4.31 -5.64 11.00
C PRO A 382 4.65 -6.40 12.28
N LYS A 383 5.91 -6.36 12.72
CA LYS A 383 6.33 -7.01 13.96
C LYS A 383 5.77 -6.31 15.21
N GLY A 384 5.60 -7.06 16.30
CA GLY A 384 5.00 -6.58 17.55
C GLY A 384 5.69 -5.36 18.18
N THR A 385 7.00 -5.16 17.94
CA THR A 385 7.73 -3.98 18.44
C THR A 385 7.31 -2.66 17.77
N ARG A 386 6.51 -2.69 16.69
CA ARG A 386 5.94 -1.50 16.04
C ARG A 386 4.73 -0.95 16.76
N ILE A 387 4.84 -0.75 18.08
CA ILE A 387 3.77 -0.30 18.97
C ILE A 387 3.13 1.04 18.56
N THR A 388 3.86 1.89 17.84
CA THR A 388 3.37 3.18 17.32
C THR A 388 2.61 3.06 15.99
N SER A 389 2.31 1.84 15.54
CA SER A 389 1.65 1.56 14.25
C SER A 389 2.47 2.05 13.05
N SER A 390 3.80 2.05 13.18
CA SER A 390 4.71 2.28 12.04
C SER A 390 4.63 1.11 11.04
N ASN A 391 5.13 1.31 9.81
CA ASN A 391 5.11 0.31 8.75
C ASN A 391 6.50 -0.04 8.23
N TYR A 392 6.65 -1.26 7.73
CA TYR A 392 7.89 -1.84 7.18
C TYR A 392 8.05 -1.54 5.69
N ASN A 393 9.15 -1.98 5.06
CA ASN A 393 9.34 -1.80 3.62
C ASN A 393 8.53 -2.85 2.83
N PRO A 394 7.51 -2.47 2.04
CA PRO A 394 6.67 -3.46 1.35
C PRO A 394 7.40 -4.15 0.17
N LEU A 395 8.51 -3.57 -0.31
CA LEU A 395 9.20 -4.02 -1.52
C LEU A 395 9.85 -5.39 -1.35
N ILE A 396 10.28 -5.76 -0.14
CA ILE A 396 10.83 -7.09 0.14
C ILE A 396 9.75 -8.13 -0.13
N ALA A 397 8.55 -7.92 0.42
CA ALA A 397 7.41 -8.83 0.25
C ALA A 397 6.93 -8.92 -1.21
N TRP A 398 6.76 -7.78 -1.89
CA TRP A 398 6.31 -7.79 -3.29
C TRP A 398 7.34 -8.38 -4.26
N SER A 399 8.64 -8.16 -4.02
CA SER A 399 9.71 -8.78 -4.82
C SER A 399 9.71 -10.31 -4.71
N HIS A 400 9.19 -10.85 -3.61
CA HIS A 400 8.99 -12.28 -3.38
C HIS A 400 7.57 -12.76 -3.76
N GLY A 401 6.74 -11.89 -4.32
CA GLY A 401 5.40 -12.21 -4.80
C GLY A 401 4.32 -12.32 -3.73
N ALA A 402 4.60 -11.90 -2.49
CA ALA A 402 3.62 -11.88 -1.41
C ALA A 402 2.44 -10.96 -1.75
N GLN A 403 1.23 -11.48 -1.61
CA GLN A 403 0.01 -10.82 -2.05
C GLN A 403 -0.58 -9.91 -0.97
N MET A 404 -0.59 -10.39 0.27
CA MET A 404 -1.24 -9.73 1.40
C MET A 404 -0.20 -9.03 2.29
N VAL A 405 0.36 -7.95 1.79
CA VAL A 405 1.33 -7.13 2.52
C VAL A 405 0.56 -6.18 3.44
N ALA A 406 0.33 -6.60 4.69
CA ALA A 406 -0.56 -5.95 5.65
C ALA A 406 0.10 -4.73 6.29
N PHE A 407 -0.58 -3.59 6.23
CA PHE A 407 -0.08 -2.31 6.74
C PHE A 407 -1.04 -1.68 7.75
N ASN A 408 -0.48 -1.02 8.75
CA ASN A 408 -1.21 -0.14 9.66
C ASN A 408 -1.69 1.09 8.87
N MET A 409 -2.96 1.11 8.48
CA MET A 409 -3.56 2.15 7.61
C MET A 409 -3.82 3.48 8.34
N GLN A 410 -3.89 3.43 9.67
CA GLN A 410 -3.90 4.56 10.60
C GLN A 410 -2.50 5.14 10.86
N GLY A 411 -1.45 4.42 10.43
CA GLY A 411 -0.07 4.88 10.54
C GLY A 411 0.28 5.98 9.54
N LEU A 412 1.53 6.47 9.64
CA LEU A 412 2.07 7.49 8.74
C LEU A 412 3.44 7.08 8.19
N GLY A 413 3.85 7.78 7.13
CA GLY A 413 5.24 7.77 6.66
C GLY A 413 5.46 7.09 5.31
N ARG A 414 6.75 7.04 4.94
CA ARG A 414 7.21 6.74 3.58
C ARG A 414 6.75 5.38 3.06
N SER A 415 6.78 4.35 3.90
CA SER A 415 6.33 3.02 3.50
C SER A 415 4.85 3.01 3.12
N LEU A 416 4.01 3.70 3.90
CA LEU A 416 2.58 3.81 3.58
C LEU A 416 2.36 4.60 2.29
N TRP A 417 3.18 5.62 2.00
CA TRP A 417 3.12 6.32 0.72
C TRP A 417 3.45 5.42 -0.47
N VAL A 418 4.45 4.54 -0.33
CA VAL A 418 4.80 3.52 -1.33
C VAL A 418 3.63 2.55 -1.50
N MET A 419 3.00 2.09 -0.41
CA MET A 419 1.81 1.25 -0.47
C MET A 419 0.64 1.90 -1.21
N GLN A 420 0.28 3.12 -0.83
CA GLN A 420 -0.75 3.88 -1.52
C GLN A 420 -0.37 4.19 -2.98
N GLY A 421 0.93 4.30 -3.27
CA GLY A 421 1.45 4.47 -4.63
C GLY A 421 1.18 3.25 -5.49
N MET A 422 1.57 2.07 -5.00
CA MET A 422 1.35 0.78 -5.66
C MET A 422 -0.11 0.66 -6.08
N PHE A 423 -1.02 0.77 -5.11
CA PHE A 423 -2.46 0.59 -5.31
C PHE A 423 -3.19 1.78 -5.95
N ARG A 424 -2.47 2.75 -6.53
CA ARG A 424 -3.07 3.65 -7.55
C ARG A 424 -3.13 2.99 -8.91
N GLY A 425 -2.35 1.94 -9.14
CA GLY A 425 -2.40 1.16 -10.37
C GLY A 425 -3.75 0.46 -10.57
N ASN A 426 -4.00 0.02 -11.80
CA ASN A 426 -5.20 -0.72 -12.17
C ASN A 426 -6.53 -0.06 -11.74
N GLY A 427 -6.64 1.27 -11.93
CA GLY A 427 -7.83 2.04 -11.57
C GLY A 427 -8.07 2.19 -10.06
N GLY A 428 -7.09 1.84 -9.22
CA GLY A 428 -7.22 1.95 -7.77
C GLY A 428 -8.14 0.90 -7.14
N CYS A 429 -8.40 -0.21 -7.84
CA CYS A 429 -9.40 -1.19 -7.41
C CYS A 429 -8.97 -2.08 -6.23
N GLY A 430 -7.73 -1.97 -5.78
CA GLY A 430 -7.14 -2.73 -4.67
C GLY A 430 -6.56 -4.09 -5.05
N TYR A 431 -6.60 -4.45 -6.33
CA TYR A 431 -5.98 -5.65 -6.90
C TYR A 431 -5.05 -5.28 -8.06
N ILE A 432 -3.80 -5.72 -7.99
CA ILE A 432 -2.80 -5.51 -9.06
C ILE A 432 -2.23 -6.86 -9.45
N LYS A 433 -2.37 -7.24 -10.72
CA LYS A 433 -1.81 -8.48 -11.23
C LYS A 433 -0.29 -8.45 -11.09
N LYS A 434 0.27 -9.52 -10.52
CA LYS A 434 1.72 -9.69 -10.39
C LYS A 434 2.35 -9.74 -11.77
N PRO A 435 3.57 -9.20 -11.94
CA PRO A 435 4.28 -9.31 -13.20
C PRO A 435 4.61 -10.76 -13.54
N ASP A 436 4.67 -11.07 -14.84
CA ASP A 436 4.94 -12.42 -15.35
C ASP A 436 6.23 -13.03 -14.78
N LEU A 437 7.22 -12.21 -14.42
CA LEU A 437 8.45 -12.67 -13.79
C LEU A 437 8.17 -13.43 -12.47
N LEU A 438 7.15 -13.04 -11.70
CA LEU A 438 6.76 -13.73 -10.46
C LEU A 438 5.80 -14.90 -10.70
N LEU A 439 5.23 -15.02 -11.90
CA LEU A 439 4.21 -16.03 -12.24
C LEU A 439 4.76 -17.23 -13.04
N LYS A 440 5.92 -17.09 -13.70
CA LYS A 440 6.51 -18.16 -14.51
C LYS A 440 6.97 -19.35 -13.65
N SER A 441 6.44 -20.54 -13.94
CA SER A 441 6.67 -21.77 -13.16
C SER A 441 7.97 -22.50 -13.50
N ASN A 442 8.47 -22.36 -14.73
CA ASN A 442 9.65 -23.11 -15.21
C ASN A 442 10.96 -22.55 -14.66
N ALA A 443 11.19 -21.25 -14.83
CA ALA A 443 12.35 -20.54 -14.30
C ALA A 443 11.85 -19.57 -13.22
N VAL A 444 11.89 -20.04 -11.97
CA VAL A 444 11.48 -19.24 -10.81
C VAL A 444 12.40 -18.03 -10.70
N PHE A 445 11.80 -16.84 -10.64
CA PHE A 445 12.52 -15.60 -10.43
C PHE A 445 13.31 -15.61 -9.13
N ASP A 446 14.52 -15.07 -9.20
CA ASP A 446 15.42 -14.90 -8.07
C ASP A 446 15.51 -13.41 -7.74
N PRO A 447 14.85 -12.93 -6.67
CA PRO A 447 14.90 -11.53 -6.26
C PRO A 447 16.32 -11.03 -5.98
N GLU A 448 17.24 -11.94 -5.63
CA GLU A 448 18.63 -11.63 -5.29
C GLU A 448 19.56 -11.67 -6.51
N ALA A 449 19.08 -12.10 -7.68
CA ALA A 449 19.90 -12.12 -8.88
C ALA A 449 20.19 -10.71 -9.38
N THR A 450 21.44 -10.46 -9.79
CA THR A 450 21.79 -9.26 -10.54
C THR A 450 21.22 -9.34 -11.94
N LEU A 451 20.34 -8.41 -12.28
CA LEU A 451 19.66 -8.36 -13.58
C LEU A 451 20.19 -7.20 -14.43
N PRO A 452 20.19 -7.34 -15.77
CA PRO A 452 20.52 -6.23 -16.65
C PRO A 452 19.45 -5.14 -16.58
N VAL A 453 19.84 -3.90 -16.87
CA VAL A 453 18.90 -2.80 -17.05
C VAL A 453 17.94 -3.13 -18.19
N LYS A 454 16.64 -3.07 -17.93
CA LYS A 454 15.56 -3.35 -18.88
C LYS A 454 15.08 -2.09 -19.59
N THR A 455 15.02 -0.97 -18.87
CA THR A 455 14.62 0.34 -19.40
C THR A 455 15.21 1.45 -18.54
N THR A 456 15.32 2.66 -19.05
CA THR A 456 15.66 3.84 -18.26
C THR A 456 14.48 4.80 -18.20
N LEU A 457 14.05 5.17 -17.00
CA LEU A 457 13.07 6.23 -16.81
C LEU A 457 13.80 7.58 -16.68
N ARG A 458 13.56 8.48 -17.62
CA ARG A 458 13.96 9.88 -17.54
C ARG A 458 12.80 10.73 -17.01
N VAL A 459 13.09 11.51 -15.98
CA VAL A 459 12.12 12.40 -15.31
C VAL A 459 12.65 13.83 -15.36
N THR A 460 11.92 14.73 -16.01
CA THR A 460 12.23 16.17 -15.99
C THR A 460 11.23 16.88 -15.09
N ILE A 461 11.71 17.54 -14.04
CA ILE A 461 10.87 18.38 -13.18
C ILE A 461 10.93 19.81 -13.70
N TYR A 462 9.90 20.25 -14.42
CA TYR A 462 9.84 21.63 -14.92
C TYR A 462 9.57 22.58 -13.77
N MET A 463 8.42 22.44 -13.12
CA MET A 463 7.98 23.39 -12.11
C MET A 463 6.91 22.81 -11.19
N GLY A 464 6.62 23.53 -10.11
CA GLY A 464 5.49 23.27 -9.22
C GLY A 464 4.62 24.50 -9.03
N GLU A 465 3.33 24.28 -8.77
CA GLU A 465 2.40 25.33 -8.38
C GLU A 465 1.33 24.82 -7.41
N GLY A 466 0.58 25.77 -6.82
CA GLY A 466 -0.65 25.49 -6.09
C GLY A 466 -0.57 25.62 -4.58
N TRP A 467 0.64 25.62 -3.98
CA TRP A 467 0.81 25.75 -2.53
C TRP A 467 0.17 27.02 -1.96
N TYR A 468 0.29 28.14 -2.68
CA TYR A 468 -0.29 29.41 -2.24
C TYR A 468 -1.83 29.38 -2.11
N TYR A 469 -2.52 28.48 -2.82
CA TYR A 469 -3.98 28.35 -2.72
C TYR A 469 -4.41 27.44 -1.56
N ASP A 470 -3.56 26.47 -1.21
CA ASP A 470 -3.89 25.45 -0.22
C ASP A 470 -3.37 25.84 1.19
N PHE A 471 -2.33 26.67 1.27
CA PHE A 471 -1.66 27.01 2.52
C PHE A 471 -1.63 28.53 2.77
N PRO A 472 -1.75 28.97 4.04
CA PRO A 472 -1.49 30.35 4.40
C PRO A 472 -0.09 30.81 3.97
N HIS A 473 0.07 32.08 3.62
CA HIS A 473 1.37 32.61 3.17
C HIS A 473 2.50 32.51 4.21
N THR A 474 2.22 32.24 5.48
CA THR A 474 3.23 32.02 6.53
C THR A 474 3.32 30.56 6.99
N HIS A 475 2.82 29.62 6.18
CA HIS A 475 2.78 28.20 6.56
C HIS A 475 4.17 27.58 6.62
N PHE A 476 4.97 27.82 5.57
CA PHE A 476 6.32 27.26 5.38
C PHE A 476 7.40 28.14 6.00
N ASP A 477 7.33 29.47 5.79
CA ASP A 477 8.21 30.42 6.47
C ASP A 477 7.39 31.63 6.95
N ARG A 478 7.65 32.05 8.19
CA ARG A 478 7.00 33.21 8.83
C ARG A 478 7.46 34.54 8.24
N TYR A 479 8.63 34.59 7.63
CA TYR A 479 9.35 35.81 7.27
C TYR A 479 9.56 35.98 5.76
N SER A 480 9.39 34.90 5.00
CA SER A 480 9.64 34.84 3.55
C SER A 480 8.68 33.88 2.85
N PRO A 481 8.54 33.95 1.53
CA PRO A 481 8.03 32.86 0.72
C PRO A 481 8.89 31.59 0.85
N PRO A 482 8.41 30.43 0.37
CA PRO A 482 9.12 29.17 0.52
C PRO A 482 10.35 28.98 -0.39
N ASP A 483 11.38 28.36 0.14
CA ASP A 483 12.62 27.82 -0.42
C ASP A 483 12.47 26.34 -0.85
N PHE A 484 11.67 26.07 -1.89
CA PHE A 484 11.36 24.70 -2.27
C PHE A 484 12.50 23.97 -3.02
N TYR A 485 12.65 22.68 -2.70
CA TYR A 485 13.37 21.71 -3.53
C TYR A 485 12.58 20.40 -3.70
N THR A 486 12.85 19.69 -4.79
CA THR A 486 12.19 18.41 -5.09
C THR A 486 13.18 17.26 -4.98
N ARG A 487 12.79 16.19 -4.29
CA ARG A 487 13.46 14.89 -4.31
C ARG A 487 12.74 13.97 -5.29
N VAL A 488 13.48 13.33 -6.17
CA VAL A 488 12.95 12.42 -7.20
C VAL A 488 13.75 11.13 -7.15
N GLY A 489 13.06 10.00 -7.17
CA GLY A 489 13.74 8.71 -7.14
C GLY A 489 12.82 7.52 -7.33
N ILE A 490 13.39 6.35 -7.15
CA ILE A 490 12.73 5.07 -7.37
C ILE A 490 12.69 4.31 -6.04
N ALA A 491 11.53 3.74 -5.74
CA ALA A 491 11.36 2.71 -4.73
C ALA A 491 11.06 1.40 -5.48
N GLY A 492 11.97 0.44 -5.42
CA GLY A 492 11.87 -0.80 -6.20
C GLY A 492 12.74 -1.90 -5.61
N VAL A 493 13.26 -2.79 -6.45
CA VAL A 493 14.32 -3.73 -6.02
C VAL A 493 15.56 -2.96 -5.51
N PRO A 494 16.42 -3.57 -4.68
CA PRO A 494 17.59 -2.88 -4.12
C PRO A 494 18.47 -2.20 -5.17
N ALA A 495 18.67 -2.85 -6.33
CA ALA A 495 19.48 -2.31 -7.43
C ALA A 495 18.89 -1.03 -8.08
N ASP A 496 17.57 -0.86 -8.04
CA ASP A 496 16.86 0.25 -8.68
C ASP A 496 16.61 1.41 -7.68
N THR A 497 16.73 1.15 -6.38
CA THR A 497 16.34 2.10 -5.33
C THR A 497 17.35 3.23 -5.17
N VAL A 498 16.96 4.44 -5.56
CA VAL A 498 17.82 5.64 -5.50
C VAL A 498 16.97 6.89 -5.31
N MET A 499 17.53 7.93 -4.68
CA MET A 499 16.89 9.23 -4.51
C MET A 499 17.85 10.36 -4.87
N LYS A 500 17.44 11.24 -5.79
CA LYS A 500 18.17 12.43 -6.22
C LYS A 500 17.39 13.68 -5.78
N LYS A 501 18.01 14.87 -5.84
CA LYS A 501 17.34 16.13 -5.51
C LYS A 501 17.67 17.23 -6.50
N THR A 502 16.73 18.13 -6.72
CA THR A 502 16.94 19.40 -7.41
C THR A 502 17.74 20.36 -6.53
N LYS A 503 18.13 21.49 -7.12
CA LYS A 503 18.52 22.69 -6.37
C LYS A 503 17.33 23.22 -5.56
N THR A 504 17.66 23.88 -4.47
CA THR A 504 16.72 24.70 -3.70
C THR A 504 16.52 26.03 -4.42
N LEU A 505 15.27 26.46 -4.59
CA LEU A 505 14.91 27.74 -5.18
C LEU A 505 14.34 28.65 -4.11
N GLU A 506 15.08 29.71 -3.79
CA GLU A 506 14.77 30.61 -2.68
C GLU A 506 13.57 31.52 -2.96
N ASP A 507 12.78 31.81 -1.93
CA ASP A 507 11.73 32.82 -1.87
C ASP A 507 10.67 32.71 -3.00
N ASN A 508 10.24 31.50 -3.37
CA ASN A 508 9.35 31.28 -4.52
C ASN A 508 8.23 30.23 -4.33
N TRP A 509 6.99 30.70 -4.31
CA TRP A 509 5.76 29.87 -4.31
C TRP A 509 5.51 29.07 -5.60
N ILE A 510 6.18 29.42 -6.70
CA ILE A 510 6.02 28.80 -8.02
C ILE A 510 7.43 28.42 -8.55
N PRO A 511 8.08 27.42 -7.92
CA PRO A 511 9.44 27.02 -8.28
C PRO A 511 9.47 26.42 -9.69
N ALA A 512 10.42 26.86 -10.52
CA ALA A 512 10.72 26.29 -11.83
C ALA A 512 12.18 25.80 -11.83
N TRP A 513 12.36 24.49 -11.71
CA TRP A 513 13.67 23.86 -11.55
C TRP A 513 14.32 23.55 -12.89
N ASP A 514 13.54 23.08 -13.87
CA ASP A 514 14.02 22.62 -15.18
C ASP A 514 15.18 21.61 -15.07
N GLU A 515 15.05 20.63 -14.15
CA GLU A 515 16.08 19.63 -13.87
C GLU A 515 15.68 18.23 -14.33
N VAL A 516 16.65 17.49 -14.89
CA VAL A 516 16.47 16.17 -15.48
C VAL A 516 17.18 15.10 -14.66
N PHE A 517 16.50 13.99 -14.41
CA PHE A 517 17.02 12.82 -13.72
C PHE A 517 16.80 11.56 -14.55
N GLU A 518 17.80 10.69 -14.59
CA GLU A 518 17.68 9.36 -15.22
C GLU A 518 17.82 8.25 -14.18
N PHE A 519 16.99 7.22 -14.34
CA PHE A 519 16.90 6.07 -13.47
C PHE A 519 16.92 4.79 -14.32
N PRO A 520 18.06 4.10 -14.46
CA PRO A 520 18.10 2.77 -15.06
C PRO A 520 17.36 1.79 -14.15
N LEU A 521 16.45 0.99 -14.73
CA LEU A 521 15.59 0.05 -14.02
C LEU A 521 15.86 -1.37 -14.49
N THR A 522 16.23 -2.23 -13.55
CA THR A 522 16.40 -3.67 -13.76
C THR A 522 15.06 -4.41 -13.66
N VAL A 523 14.15 -3.95 -12.79
CA VAL A 523 12.81 -4.54 -12.60
C VAL A 523 11.74 -3.44 -12.59
N PRO A 524 11.48 -2.77 -13.73
CA PRO A 524 10.51 -1.67 -13.83
C PRO A 524 9.09 -2.07 -13.42
N GLU A 525 8.73 -3.35 -13.47
CA GLU A 525 7.41 -3.88 -13.07
C GLU A 525 7.16 -3.87 -11.56
N LEU A 526 8.20 -3.65 -10.76
CA LEU A 526 8.10 -3.50 -9.30
C LEU A 526 8.58 -2.12 -8.83
N ALA A 527 8.96 -1.24 -9.76
CA ALA A 527 9.46 0.09 -9.47
C ALA A 527 8.31 1.11 -9.30
N LEU A 528 8.43 1.97 -8.29
CA LEU A 528 7.57 3.13 -8.10
C LEU A 528 8.40 4.41 -8.19
N LEU A 529 7.97 5.33 -9.05
CA LEU A 529 8.46 6.71 -9.06
C LEU A 529 7.96 7.41 -7.80
N ARG A 530 8.89 7.93 -7.02
CA ARG A 530 8.64 8.69 -5.79
C ARG A 530 9.13 10.11 -5.96
N ILE A 531 8.24 11.05 -5.70
CA ILE A 531 8.53 12.49 -5.74
C ILE A 531 8.12 13.09 -4.40
N GLU A 532 8.99 13.90 -3.82
CA GLU A 532 8.72 14.67 -2.61
C GLU A 532 9.15 16.11 -2.83
N VAL A 533 8.35 17.07 -2.37
CA VAL A 533 8.73 18.48 -2.29
C VAL A 533 8.91 18.82 -0.84
N HIS A 534 10.03 19.46 -0.54
CA HIS A 534 10.40 19.91 0.79
C HIS A 534 10.72 21.39 0.72
N GLU A 535 10.44 22.04 1.83
CA GLU A 535 10.86 23.40 2.11
C GLU A 535 12.14 23.37 2.90
N TYR A 536 13.18 24.06 2.41
CA TYR A 536 14.45 24.10 3.11
C TYR A 536 14.40 25.07 4.31
N ASP A 537 14.73 24.58 5.50
CA ASP A 537 14.92 25.43 6.69
C ASP A 537 16.36 25.24 7.22
N MET A 538 17.13 26.32 7.33
CA MET A 538 18.50 26.25 7.85
C MET A 538 18.57 25.87 9.34
N SER A 539 17.53 26.20 10.11
CA SER A 539 17.51 26.15 11.57
C SER A 539 16.66 25.03 12.14
N GLU A 540 15.74 24.49 11.34
CA GLU A 540 14.83 23.42 11.75
C GLU A 540 14.91 22.23 10.78
N LYS A 541 14.02 21.27 10.98
CA LYS A 541 13.85 20.19 10.03
C LYS A 541 13.02 20.71 8.87
N ASP A 542 13.49 20.49 7.64
CA ASP A 542 12.76 20.82 6.42
C ASP A 542 11.26 20.52 6.51
N ASP A 543 10.46 21.52 6.16
CA ASP A 543 9.01 21.44 6.15
C ASP A 543 8.51 20.65 4.94
N PHE A 544 7.40 19.94 5.11
CA PHE A 544 6.91 19.03 4.09
C PHE A 544 5.97 19.71 3.10
N GLY A 545 6.41 19.88 1.85
CA GLY A 545 5.63 20.51 0.78
C GLY A 545 4.66 19.56 0.07
N GLY A 546 4.93 18.26 0.06
CA GLY A 546 4.05 17.25 -0.53
C GLY A 546 4.79 16.04 -1.06
N GLN A 547 4.08 14.96 -1.37
CA GLN A 547 4.64 13.77 -2.02
C GLN A 547 3.67 13.10 -2.98
N ILE A 548 4.23 12.26 -3.83
CA ILE A 548 3.48 11.21 -4.50
C ILE A 548 4.37 9.99 -4.77
N CYS A 549 3.77 8.81 -4.78
CA CYS A 549 4.33 7.59 -5.35
C CYS A 549 3.43 7.12 -6.50
N LEU A 550 4.03 6.76 -7.63
CA LEU A 550 3.36 6.31 -8.85
C LEU A 550 4.03 5.02 -9.36
N PRO A 551 3.27 3.97 -9.69
CA PRO A 551 3.82 2.74 -10.24
C PRO A 551 4.38 2.99 -11.64
N VAL A 552 5.64 2.62 -11.88
CA VAL A 552 6.35 2.96 -13.13
C VAL A 552 5.67 2.37 -14.35
N TRP A 553 5.16 1.14 -14.26
CA TRP A 553 4.44 0.47 -15.36
C TRP A 553 3.10 1.12 -15.72
N GLU A 554 2.55 2.01 -14.89
CA GLU A 554 1.33 2.76 -15.18
C GLU A 554 1.61 4.17 -15.75
N LEU A 555 2.88 4.59 -15.84
CA LEU A 555 3.21 5.96 -16.25
C LEU A 555 2.93 6.19 -17.74
N ARG A 556 2.24 7.30 -18.03
CA ARG A 556 2.16 7.87 -19.37
C ARG A 556 3.39 8.72 -19.65
N GLN A 557 4.00 8.48 -20.80
CA GLN A 557 5.08 9.32 -21.30
C GLN A 557 4.61 10.74 -21.63
N GLY A 558 5.54 11.67 -21.79
CA GLY A 558 5.26 13.07 -22.11
C GLY A 558 5.17 13.99 -20.90
N ILE A 559 4.63 15.19 -21.10
CA ILE A 559 4.54 16.23 -20.07
C ILE A 559 3.20 16.09 -19.34
N ARG A 560 3.23 15.79 -18.05
CA ARG A 560 2.08 15.41 -17.21
C ARG A 560 1.95 16.28 -15.97
N ALA A 561 0.71 16.47 -15.54
CA ALA A 561 0.37 17.15 -14.29
C ALA A 561 0.34 16.15 -13.15
N VAL A 562 1.31 16.21 -12.24
CA VAL A 562 1.43 15.29 -11.12
C VAL A 562 0.87 15.94 -9.85
N PRO A 563 -0.36 15.60 -9.42
CA PRO A 563 -0.94 16.16 -8.18
C PRO A 563 -0.22 15.61 -6.95
N LEU A 564 0.13 16.49 -6.00
CA LEU A 564 0.79 16.07 -4.77
C LEU A 564 -0.21 15.76 -3.65
N ARG A 565 0.30 15.07 -2.64
CA ARG A 565 -0.42 14.68 -1.43
C ARG A 565 0.32 15.20 -0.20
N ASN A 566 -0.42 15.51 0.85
CA ASN A 566 0.15 15.91 2.13
C ASN A 566 0.83 14.71 2.82
N GLN A 567 1.36 14.94 4.03
CA GLN A 567 2.09 13.94 4.81
C GLN A 567 1.23 12.72 5.16
N ASP A 568 -0.08 12.90 5.31
CA ASP A 568 -1.07 11.84 5.61
C ASP A 568 -1.50 11.06 4.35
N GLY A 569 -0.99 11.44 3.17
CA GLY A 569 -1.36 10.84 1.90
C GLY A 569 -2.69 11.35 1.32
N VAL A 570 -3.28 12.40 1.88
CA VAL A 570 -4.47 13.06 1.34
C VAL A 570 -4.08 13.96 0.17
N LYS A 571 -4.85 13.92 -0.92
CA LYS A 571 -4.60 14.73 -2.12
C LYS A 571 -4.74 16.22 -1.80
N CYS A 572 -3.69 16.99 -2.09
CA CYS A 572 -3.76 18.45 -2.05
C CYS A 572 -4.75 18.96 -3.09
N ARG A 573 -5.45 20.06 -2.80
CA ARG A 573 -6.53 20.55 -3.68
C ARG A 573 -5.95 21.16 -4.95
N SER A 574 -4.88 21.94 -4.80
CA SER A 574 -4.31 22.75 -5.87
C SER A 574 -2.86 22.39 -6.18
N VAL A 575 -2.13 21.77 -5.25
CA VAL A 575 -0.69 21.49 -5.42
C VAL A 575 -0.40 20.44 -6.49
N LYS A 576 0.41 20.80 -7.49
CA LYS A 576 0.84 19.92 -8.57
C LYS A 576 2.24 20.25 -9.07
N LEU A 577 2.91 19.26 -9.64
CA LEU A 577 4.13 19.42 -10.42
C LEU A 577 3.84 19.24 -11.92
N LEU A 578 4.57 19.96 -12.76
CA LEU A 578 4.65 19.69 -14.19
C LEU A 578 5.91 18.87 -14.46
N VAL A 579 5.73 17.64 -14.95
CA VAL A 579 6.80 16.66 -15.06
C VAL A 579 6.81 16.05 -16.45
N ARG A 580 7.98 15.93 -17.09
CA ARG A 580 8.15 15.08 -18.27
C ARG A 580 8.57 13.68 -17.85
N LEU A 581 7.90 12.66 -18.36
CA LEU A 581 8.21 11.25 -18.13
C LEU A 581 8.56 10.61 -19.47
N GLU A 582 9.71 9.95 -19.57
CA GLU A 582 10.16 9.31 -20.82
C GLU A 582 10.85 7.98 -20.50
N PHE A 583 10.52 6.94 -21.27
CA PHE A 583 11.27 5.69 -21.26
C PHE A 583 12.28 5.74 -22.40
N VAL A 584 13.57 5.66 -22.07
CA VAL A 584 14.69 5.78 -23.02
C VAL A 584 15.53 4.52 -23.15
#